data_AF-A0A0Q4P9Y9-F1
#
_entry.id   AF-A0A0Q4P9Y9-F1
#
_cell.length_a   1.000
_cell.length_b   1.000
_cell.length_c   1.000
_cell.angle_alpha   90.00
_cell.angle_beta   90.00
_cell.angle_gamma   90.00
#
_symmetry.space_group_name_H-M   'P 1'
#
loop_
_entity.id
_entity.type
_entity.pdbx_description
1 polymer ?
#
loop_
_entity_poly.entity_id
_entity_poly.type
_entity_poly.pdbx_seq_one_letter_code
_entity_poly.pdbx_strand_id
1 'polypeptide(L)'
;MPSRPIRTLEDFRDTGRAIRAHCSHYYVCSHEAQLRLEMLAVHLGWTFDFYDGREHLAGRLRCSVCGYYFPDFALGHAGKPPEFSGTHGAGTAPLSQDELVAMQRARVLNTASEMPWVGKRKGGRQFGR
;
A
#
# COMPACT_ATOMS: atom_id res chain seq x y z
N MET A 1 3.12 1.05 -32.61
CA MET A 1 4.27 0.48 -31.87
C MET A 1 3.71 -0.46 -30.81
N PRO A 2 4.14 -1.73 -30.71
CA PRO A 2 3.76 -2.55 -29.56
C PRO A 2 4.31 -1.86 -28.32
N SER A 3 3.43 -1.47 -27.40
CA SER A 3 3.86 -0.85 -26.15
C SER A 3 4.64 -1.88 -25.34
N ARG A 4 5.89 -1.56 -25.00
CA ARG A 4 6.69 -2.37 -24.06
C ARG A 4 5.86 -2.68 -22.81
N PRO A 5 5.88 -3.92 -22.30
CA PRO A 5 5.14 -4.26 -21.09
C PRO A 5 5.68 -3.48 -19.91
N ILE A 6 4.78 -2.90 -19.11
CA ILE A 6 5.11 -2.15 -17.89
C ILE A 6 5.39 -3.18 -16.80
N ARG A 7 6.66 -3.34 -16.42
CA ARG A 7 7.09 -4.37 -15.46
C ARG A 7 7.99 -3.83 -14.36
N THR A 8 8.87 -2.89 -14.68
CA THR A 8 9.84 -2.36 -13.73
C THR A 8 9.32 -1.14 -12.98
N LEU A 9 9.90 -0.82 -11.82
CA LEU A 9 9.59 0.42 -11.09
C LEU A 9 9.78 1.68 -11.95
N GLU A 10 10.77 1.67 -12.85
CA GLU A 10 10.95 2.72 -13.85
C GLU A 10 9.77 2.79 -14.82
N ASP A 11 9.31 1.67 -15.36
CA ASP A 11 8.13 1.66 -16.24
C ASP A 11 6.89 2.21 -15.50
N PHE A 12 6.70 1.87 -14.22
CA PHE A 12 5.60 2.42 -13.40
C PHE A 12 5.71 3.94 -13.24
N ARG A 13 6.91 4.46 -12.98
CA ARG A 13 7.16 5.90 -12.87
C ARG A 13 6.85 6.61 -14.18
N ASP A 14 7.43 6.13 -15.28
CA ASP A 14 7.39 6.80 -16.57
C ASP A 14 5.98 6.78 -17.18
N THR A 15 5.17 5.76 -16.86
CA THR A 15 3.78 5.64 -17.32
C THR A 15 2.75 6.21 -16.34
N GLY A 16 3.20 6.81 -15.23
CA GLY A 16 2.31 7.37 -14.20
C GLY A 16 1.43 6.31 -13.53
N ARG A 17 1.90 5.07 -13.46
CA ARG A 17 1.24 3.99 -12.74
C ARG A 17 1.70 3.92 -11.30
N ALA A 18 0.85 3.35 -10.46
CA ALA A 18 1.07 3.22 -9.04
C ALA A 18 0.88 1.76 -8.61
N ILE A 19 1.66 1.38 -7.61
CA ILE A 19 1.53 0.12 -6.88
C ILE A 19 0.82 0.43 -5.57
N ARG A 20 -0.33 -0.18 -5.35
CA ARG A 20 -1.03 -0.15 -4.06
C ARG A 20 -0.85 -1.47 -3.34
N ALA A 21 -0.67 -1.39 -2.04
CA ALA A 21 -0.61 -2.53 -1.13
C ALA A 21 -1.87 -2.53 -0.25
N HIS A 22 -2.51 -3.69 -0.15
CA HIS A 22 -3.69 -3.96 0.66
C HIS A 22 -3.30 -4.94 1.76
N CYS A 23 -3.71 -4.66 2.99
CA CYS A 23 -3.51 -5.60 4.08
C CYS A 23 -4.28 -6.89 3.80
N SER A 24 -3.56 -8.02 3.76
CA SER A 24 -4.14 -9.35 3.54
C SER A 24 -4.84 -9.90 4.81
N HIS A 25 -4.74 -9.22 5.95
CA HIS A 25 -5.48 -9.56 7.16
C HIS A 25 -6.92 -9.04 7.13
N TYR A 26 -7.68 -9.40 6.09
CA TYR A 26 -8.94 -8.76 5.70
C TYR A 26 -10.08 -8.87 6.73
N TYR A 27 -10.04 -9.87 7.63
CA TYR A 27 -11.00 -9.97 8.75
C TYR A 27 -10.75 -8.96 9.87
N VAL A 28 -9.55 -8.36 9.94
CA VAL A 28 -9.12 -7.50 11.05
C VAL A 28 -8.72 -6.10 10.56
N CYS A 29 -8.26 -5.96 9.33
CA CYS A 29 -7.71 -4.73 8.81
C CYS A 29 -7.94 -4.58 7.30
N SER A 30 -8.64 -3.52 6.91
CA SER A 30 -8.89 -3.14 5.51
C SER A 30 -7.92 -2.06 5.01
N HIS A 31 -6.79 -1.87 5.69
CA HIS A 31 -5.83 -0.82 5.36
C HIS A 31 -5.24 -1.01 3.96
N GLU A 32 -5.37 0.02 3.12
CA GLU A 32 -4.70 0.12 1.83
C GLU A 32 -3.77 1.33 1.81
N ALA A 33 -2.70 1.23 1.01
CA ALA A 33 -1.87 2.38 0.76
C ALA A 33 -1.09 2.31 -0.55
N GLN A 34 -0.83 3.47 -1.13
CA GLN A 34 0.02 3.60 -2.30
C GLN A 34 1.50 3.58 -1.88
N LEU A 35 2.28 2.70 -2.50
CA LEU A 35 3.72 2.64 -2.28
C LEU A 35 4.41 3.80 -3.01
N ARG A 36 5.46 4.34 -2.38
CA ARG A 36 6.28 5.40 -3.00
C ARG A 36 7.33 4.74 -3.90
N LEU A 37 7.21 4.92 -5.21
CA LEU A 37 8.09 4.28 -6.18
C LEU A 37 9.56 4.67 -5.96
N GLU A 38 9.83 5.93 -5.61
CA GLU A 38 11.19 6.42 -5.36
C GLU A 38 11.81 5.71 -4.14
N MET A 39 11.00 5.48 -3.10
CA MET A 39 11.46 4.76 -1.90
C MET A 39 11.69 3.28 -2.21
N LEU A 40 10.79 2.64 -2.98
CA LEU A 40 11.00 1.27 -3.43
C LEU A 40 12.29 1.15 -4.25
N ALA A 41 12.53 2.08 -5.16
CA ALA A 41 13.72 2.08 -6.01
C ALA A 41 15.02 2.28 -5.23
N VAL A 42 15.03 3.03 -4.12
CA VAL A 42 16.20 3.13 -3.23
C VAL A 42 16.61 1.77 -2.67
N HIS A 43 15.65 0.88 -2.41
CA HIS A 43 15.92 -0.42 -1.80
C HIS A 43 16.04 -1.57 -2.80
N LEU A 44 15.38 -1.48 -3.94
CA LEU A 44 15.28 -2.57 -4.92
C LEU A 44 15.91 -2.24 -6.27
N GLY A 45 16.19 -0.96 -6.54
CA GLY A 45 16.63 -0.47 -7.84
C GLY A 45 15.46 -0.16 -8.79
N TRP A 46 15.66 0.79 -9.70
CA TRP A 46 14.67 1.17 -10.72
C TRP A 46 14.36 0.04 -11.72
N THR A 47 15.33 -0.87 -11.94
CA THR A 47 15.21 -2.02 -12.83
C THR A 47 14.50 -3.21 -12.20
N PHE A 48 14.09 -3.12 -10.93
CA PHE A 48 13.36 -4.18 -10.23
C PHE A 48 12.08 -4.53 -10.99
N ASP A 49 11.97 -5.78 -11.44
CA ASP A 49 10.76 -6.33 -12.05
C ASP A 49 9.74 -6.63 -10.96
N PHE A 50 8.62 -5.90 -10.97
CA PHE A 50 7.58 -6.05 -9.97
C PHE A 50 6.90 -7.41 -10.01
N TYR A 51 6.72 -8.01 -11.18
CA TYR A 51 6.00 -9.27 -11.32
C TYR A 51 6.86 -10.43 -10.79
N ASP A 52 8.12 -10.47 -11.17
CA ASP A 52 9.04 -11.55 -10.75
C ASP A 52 9.48 -11.36 -9.29
N GLY A 53 9.63 -10.11 -8.84
CA GLY A 53 10.00 -9.78 -7.46
C GLY A 53 8.83 -9.63 -6.48
N ARG A 54 7.58 -9.88 -6.91
CA ARG A 54 6.38 -9.59 -6.13
C ARG A 54 6.40 -10.23 -4.75
N GLU A 55 6.72 -11.52 -4.67
CA GLU A 55 6.74 -12.26 -3.40
C GLU A 55 7.86 -11.77 -2.49
N HIS A 56 9.03 -11.48 -3.05
CA HIS A 56 10.14 -10.90 -2.31
C HIS A 56 9.75 -9.56 -1.68
N LEU A 57 9.08 -8.69 -2.44
CA LEU A 57 8.56 -7.42 -1.92
C LEU A 57 7.49 -7.65 -0.85
N ALA A 58 6.53 -8.56 -1.08
CA ALA A 58 5.46 -8.86 -0.12
C ALA A 58 6.00 -9.33 1.24
N GLY A 59 7.01 -10.20 1.24
CA GLY A 59 7.62 -10.71 2.47
C GLY A 59 8.35 -9.65 3.31
N ARG A 60 8.69 -8.49 2.73
CA ARG A 60 9.36 -7.38 3.41
C ARG A 60 8.42 -6.28 3.84
N LEU A 61 7.18 -6.30 3.37
CA LEU A 61 6.18 -5.30 3.73
C LEU A 61 5.30 -5.82 4.85
N ARG A 62 5.03 -4.94 5.81
CA ARG A 62 4.03 -5.13 6.85
C ARG A 62 3.00 -4.02 6.82
N CYS A 63 1.78 -4.35 7.19
CA CYS A 63 0.72 -3.37 7.36
C CYS A 63 1.09 -2.43 8.52
N SER A 64 1.23 -1.13 8.23
CA SER A 64 1.54 -0.13 9.25
C SER A 64 0.45 0.04 10.31
N VAL A 65 -0.72 -0.58 10.13
CA VAL A 65 -1.84 -0.51 11.08
C VAL A 65 -1.83 -1.72 12.00
N CYS A 66 -1.91 -2.95 11.46
CA CYS A 66 -2.03 -4.17 12.25
C CYS A 66 -0.75 -5.02 12.32
N GLY A 67 0.33 -4.63 11.65
CA GLY A 67 1.62 -5.31 11.68
C GLY A 67 1.71 -6.60 10.84
N TYR A 68 0.61 -7.03 10.21
CA TYR A 68 0.57 -8.27 9.42
C TYR A 68 1.42 -8.17 8.15
N TYR A 69 2.11 -9.26 7.81
CA TYR A 69 3.01 -9.34 6.64
C TYR A 69 2.26 -9.76 5.36
N PHE A 70 2.95 -9.73 4.22
CA PHE A 70 2.43 -10.23 2.94
C PHE A 70 1.17 -9.51 2.45
N PRO A 71 1.23 -8.20 2.15
CA PRO A 71 0.11 -7.50 1.56
C PRO A 71 -0.18 -8.01 0.14
N ASP A 72 -1.44 -7.84 -0.28
CA ASP A 72 -1.83 -7.99 -1.67
C ASP A 72 -1.55 -6.71 -2.45
N PHE A 73 -1.21 -6.82 -3.74
CA PHE A 73 -0.92 -5.66 -4.55
C PHE A 73 -1.95 -5.42 -5.65
N ALA A 74 -2.28 -4.15 -5.86
CA ALA A 74 -3.10 -3.70 -6.97
C ALA A 74 -2.35 -2.64 -7.77
N LEU A 75 -2.38 -2.78 -9.10
CA LEU A 75 -1.73 -1.88 -10.04
C LEU A 75 -2.78 -0.96 -10.67
N GLY A 76 -2.48 0.33 -10.77
CA GLY A 76 -3.40 1.31 -11.36
C GLY A 76 -2.70 2.60 -11.75
N HIS A 77 -3.46 3.64 -12.09
CA HIS A 77 -2.90 4.99 -12.31
C HIS A 77 -2.66 5.69 -10.97
N ALA A 78 -1.61 6.51 -10.90
CA ALA A 78 -1.37 7.37 -9.74
C ALA A 78 -2.60 8.26 -9.46
N GLY A 79 -3.08 8.27 -8.22
CA GLY A 79 -4.25 9.05 -7.81
C GLY A 79 -5.62 8.41 -8.09
N LYS A 80 -5.74 7.53 -9.09
CA LYS A 80 -6.98 6.75 -9.32
C LYS A 80 -6.96 5.51 -8.40
N PRO A 81 -8.03 5.24 -7.63
CA PRO A 81 -8.16 3.92 -7.01
C PRO A 81 -8.12 2.87 -8.12
N PRO A 82 -7.37 1.77 -7.97
CA PRO A 82 -7.47 0.66 -8.91
C PRO A 82 -8.94 0.19 -8.93
N GLU A 83 -9.47 0.00 -10.13
CA GLU A 83 -10.79 -0.63 -10.31
C GLU A 83 -10.62 -2.10 -9.96
N PHE A 84 -10.90 -2.44 -8.69
CA PHE A 84 -10.93 -3.82 -8.24
C PHE A 84 -12.14 -4.51 -8.89
N SER A 85 -11.91 -5.45 -9.81
CA SER A 85 -12.94 -6.40 -10.27
C SER A 85 -13.07 -7.61 -9.33
N GLY A 86 -12.82 -7.40 -8.03
CA GLY A 86 -12.92 -8.40 -6.97
C GLY A 86 -13.76 -7.84 -5.83
N THR A 87 -14.89 -8.48 -5.57
CA THR A 87 -15.93 -8.11 -4.62
C THR A 87 -15.46 -8.13 -3.16
N HIS A 88 -14.70 -7.13 -2.68
CA HIS A 88 -14.38 -6.99 -1.24
C HIS A 88 -14.35 -5.53 -0.75
N GLY A 89 -15.26 -4.71 -1.25
CA GLY A 89 -15.70 -3.50 -0.56
C GLY A 89 -16.79 -3.81 0.46
N ALA A 90 -16.55 -4.74 1.39
CA ALA A 90 -17.49 -4.98 2.48
C ALA A 90 -17.38 -3.81 3.47
N GLY A 91 -18.52 -3.16 3.73
CA GLY A 91 -18.62 -1.89 4.42
C GLY A 91 -17.87 -1.87 5.76
N THR A 92 -17.08 -0.83 5.96
CA THR A 92 -16.57 -0.50 7.29
C THR A 92 -17.54 0.49 7.92
N ALA A 93 -18.27 0.02 8.93
CA ALA A 93 -18.87 0.92 9.91
C ALA A 93 -17.76 1.82 10.47
N PRO A 94 -18.02 3.12 10.70
CA PRO A 94 -17.03 3.99 11.32
C PRO A 94 -16.61 3.43 12.67
N LEU A 95 -15.31 3.21 12.84
CA LEU A 95 -14.72 2.74 14.09
C LEU A 95 -14.92 3.79 15.20
N SER A 96 -15.07 3.32 16.43
CA SER A 96 -15.14 4.18 17.60
C SER A 96 -13.80 4.90 17.84
N GLN A 97 -13.84 6.00 18.60
CA GLN A 97 -12.63 6.77 18.92
C GLN A 97 -11.58 5.93 19.66
N ASP A 98 -12.00 5.02 20.54
CA ASP A 98 -11.09 4.15 21.28
C ASP A 98 -10.39 3.15 20.37
N GLU A 99 -11.09 2.57 19.39
CA GLU A 99 -10.50 1.70 18.37
C GLU A 99 -9.50 2.46 17.50
N LEU A 100 -9.80 3.71 17.13
CA LEU A 100 -8.88 4.56 16.39
C LEU A 100 -7.60 4.87 17.18
N VAL A 101 -7.72 5.15 18.48
CA VAL A 101 -6.57 5.36 19.37
C VAL A 101 -5.74 4.09 19.52
N ALA A 102 -6.39 2.93 19.69
CA ALA A 102 -5.70 1.64 19.79
C ALA A 102 -4.92 1.31 18.51
N MET A 103 -5.53 1.50 17.34
CA MET A 103 -4.88 1.32 16.04
C MET A 103 -3.73 2.31 15.83
N GLN A 104 -3.86 3.55 16.33
CA GLN A 104 -2.79 4.54 16.25
C GLN A 104 -1.58 4.16 17.13
N ARG A 105 -1.80 3.61 18.32
CA ARG A 105 -0.74 3.09 19.19
C ARG A 105 -0.07 1.86 18.59
N ALA A 106 -0.86 0.90 18.10
CA ALA A 106 -0.36 -0.29 17.43
C ALA A 106 0.51 0.09 16.22
N ARG A 107 0.10 1.10 15.45
CA ARG A 107 0.91 1.66 14.35
C ARG A 107 2.27 2.18 14.82
N VAL A 108 2.30 3.01 15.85
CA VAL A 108 3.57 3.58 16.36
C VAL A 108 4.53 2.46 16.75
N LEU A 109 4.05 1.44 17.46
CA LEU A 109 4.84 0.26 17.81
C LEU A 109 5.31 -0.50 16.56
N ASN A 110 4.42 -0.69 15.59
CA ASN A 110 4.70 -1.39 14.34
C ASN A 110 5.51 -0.58 13.33
N THR A 111 5.87 0.68 13.58
CA THR A 111 6.71 1.48 12.65
C THR A 111 7.91 2.13 13.33
N ALA A 112 8.14 1.87 14.63
CA ALA A 112 9.15 2.57 15.43
C ALA A 112 10.59 2.45 14.90
N SER A 113 10.89 1.41 14.12
CA SER A 113 12.24 1.07 13.67
C SER A 113 12.42 1.03 12.14
N GLU A 114 11.42 1.44 11.36
CA GLU A 114 11.45 1.31 9.90
C GLU A 114 11.13 2.62 9.19
N MET A 115 11.83 2.89 8.08
CA MET A 115 11.41 3.92 7.14
C MET A 115 10.05 3.52 6.53
N PRO A 116 9.00 4.35 6.64
CA PRO A 116 7.71 4.02 6.07
C PRO A 116 7.82 4.00 4.54
N TRP A 117 7.74 2.80 3.96
CA TRP A 117 7.67 2.53 2.52
C TRP A 117 6.36 3.04 1.85
N VAL A 118 5.48 3.60 2.68
CA VAL A 118 4.08 3.88 2.38
C VAL A 118 3.86 5.39 2.26
N GLY A 119 3.32 5.84 1.13
CA GLY A 119 3.05 7.25 0.84
C GLY A 119 1.77 7.80 1.47
N LYS A 120 1.61 9.14 1.40
CA LYS A 120 0.50 9.94 1.98
C LYS A 120 -0.87 9.25 1.84
N ARG A 121 -1.62 9.23 2.96
CA ARG A 121 -3.00 8.72 3.04
C ARG A 121 -3.89 9.36 1.97
N LYS A 122 -4.81 8.57 1.39
CA LYS A 122 -6.03 9.12 0.79
C LYS A 122 -7.04 9.35 1.92
N GLY A 123 -7.29 10.60 2.27
CA GLY A 123 -8.46 11.01 3.07
C GLY A 123 -8.40 10.73 4.57
N GLY A 124 -7.52 11.42 5.30
CA GLY A 124 -7.85 11.78 6.68
C GLY A 124 -8.75 13.01 6.64
N ARG A 125 -10.07 12.85 6.80
CA ARG A 125 -10.94 14.00 7.09
C ARG A 125 -10.46 14.56 8.43
N GLN A 126 -9.92 15.77 8.42
CA GLN A 126 -9.84 16.58 9.64
C GLN A 126 -11.28 16.82 10.07
N PHE A 127 -11.73 16.15 11.13
CA PHE A 127 -12.87 16.63 11.86
C PHE A 127 -12.39 17.90 12.57
N GLY A 128 -12.88 19.05 12.06
CA GLY A 128 -12.65 20.35 12.66
C GLY A 128 -13.16 20.38 14.10
N ARG A 129 -12.50 21.23 14.89
CA ARG A 129 -12.79 21.50 16.30
C ARG A 129 -14.25 21.82 16.57
#